data_AF-A0A9P4J8U3-F1
#
_entry.id   AF-A0A9P4J8U3-F1
#
_cell.length_a   1.000
_cell.length_b   1.000
_cell.length_c   1.000
_cell.angle_alpha   90.00
_cell.angle_beta   90.00
_cell.angle_gamma   90.00
#
_symmetry.space_group_name_H-M   'P 1'
#
loop_
_entity.id
_entity.type
_entity.pdbx_description
1 polymer ?
#
loop_
_entity_poly.entity_id
_entity_poly.type
_entity_poly.pdbx_seq_one_letter_code
_entity_poly.pdbx_strand_id
1 'polypeptide(L)'
;MSARASGADAKPNGEARSRSHNDGSSTRAFTPEQKAAVIRVRKCSATAFYDILGLEAVKSSCTDSEIKKAYRKLSLLTHPDKNGYDGADEAFKMVSRAFQVLSDADKKSKFDKFGGDPDSRFSAASSSSSPFSGFSQGATARGPMFEEEISPEEMFRQFFGGGMGGGPFGGGPFGGIFDTGSGFVFNMGGPGVRVHQFGGNRPRRRPHNHAPDTPPSAYATLQSLLPIILIFIFPLISSFFSNIFSSSTSSGPSVRFDGPRPPQTYHRTSEGLKTNYWVNPTEVKEYGAREWTRLDKRVDNRYLTNLQYDCEAESDRRVRLQQEAMGFFFTDTKKLDEARNMPMPSCSRLHELGYRGPVR
;
A
#
# COMPACT_ATOMS: atom_id res chain seq x y z
N MET A 1 -30.03 7.01 -44.57
CA MET A 1 -30.72 5.71 -44.65
C MET A 1 -29.65 4.64 -44.52
N SER A 2 -29.59 3.70 -43.56
CA SER A 2 -30.41 3.36 -42.40
C SER A 2 -29.50 2.59 -41.44
N ALA A 3 -29.66 2.83 -40.13
CA ALA A 3 -29.11 1.98 -39.09
C ALA A 3 -29.91 0.66 -39.02
N ARG A 4 -29.24 -0.46 -38.74
CA ARG A 4 -29.88 -1.70 -38.29
C ARG A 4 -29.22 -2.15 -37.00
N ALA A 5 -29.99 -2.07 -35.92
CA ALA A 5 -29.70 -2.68 -34.64
C ALA A 5 -30.11 -4.16 -34.68
N SER A 6 -29.23 -5.05 -34.23
CA SER A 6 -29.60 -6.38 -33.70
C SER A 6 -29.32 -6.28 -32.20
N GLY A 7 -30.31 -6.32 -31.30
CA GLY A 7 -31.37 -7.31 -31.25
C GLY A 7 -30.91 -8.39 -30.28
N ALA A 8 -31.15 -8.16 -28.99
CA ALA A 8 -30.85 -9.10 -27.92
C ALA A 8 -31.92 -10.21 -27.92
N ASP A 9 -31.50 -11.45 -28.20
CA ASP A 9 -32.33 -12.64 -28.01
C ASP A 9 -32.01 -13.28 -26.65
N ALA A 10 -32.91 -13.08 -25.70
CA ALA A 10 -32.94 -13.82 -24.44
C ALA A 10 -33.65 -15.16 -24.66
N LYS A 11 -32.94 -16.28 -24.48
CA LYS A 11 -33.56 -17.61 -24.30
C LYS A 11 -33.49 -18.01 -22.82
N PRO A 12 -34.61 -18.42 -22.18
CA PRO A 12 -34.61 -18.91 -20.82
C PRO A 12 -34.42 -20.43 -20.82
N ASN A 13 -33.31 -20.87 -20.23
CA ASN A 13 -32.93 -22.23 -19.81
C ASN A 13 -31.53 -22.57 -20.30
N GLY A 14 -30.55 -22.30 -19.43
CA GLY A 14 -29.20 -22.81 -19.56
C GLY A 14 -28.65 -23.03 -18.17
N GLU A 15 -28.37 -24.28 -17.84
CA GLU A 15 -27.56 -24.66 -16.67
C GLU A 15 -26.32 -23.78 -16.59
N ALA A 16 -25.99 -23.34 -15.38
CA ALA A 16 -24.81 -22.54 -15.09
C ALA A 16 -23.55 -23.37 -15.40
N ARG A 17 -23.10 -23.34 -16.65
CA ARG A 17 -21.78 -23.83 -17.01
C ARG A 17 -20.76 -22.86 -16.40
N SER A 18 -19.98 -23.38 -15.46
CA SER A 18 -18.77 -22.72 -14.97
C SER A 18 -17.93 -22.30 -16.17
N ARG A 19 -17.86 -20.99 -16.43
CA ARG A 19 -16.95 -20.46 -17.43
C ARG A 19 -15.55 -20.66 -16.87
N SER A 20 -14.87 -21.73 -17.29
CA SER A 20 -13.43 -21.84 -17.10
C SER A 20 -12.82 -20.66 -17.86
N HIS A 21 -12.30 -19.68 -17.11
CA HIS A 21 -11.41 -18.68 -17.67
C HIS A 21 -10.20 -19.45 -18.21
N ASN A 22 -10.21 -19.67 -19.53
CA ASN A 22 -9.07 -20.22 -20.23
C ASN A 22 -8.14 -19.03 -20.48
N ASP A 23 -7.47 -18.59 -19.42
CA ASP A 23 -6.37 -17.67 -19.53
C ASP A 23 -5.32 -18.39 -20.39
N GLY A 24 -4.79 -17.74 -21.43
CA GLY A 24 -3.92 -18.36 -22.45
C GLY A 24 -2.55 -18.88 -21.95
N SER A 25 -2.46 -19.30 -20.69
CA SER A 25 -1.34 -19.98 -20.05
C SER A 25 -1.32 -21.49 -20.34
N SER A 26 -2.48 -22.12 -20.51
CA SER A 26 -2.63 -23.59 -20.60
C SER A 26 -1.95 -24.24 -21.83
N THR A 27 -1.51 -23.45 -22.80
CA THR A 27 -0.77 -23.91 -23.99
C THR A 27 0.74 -23.68 -23.94
N ARG A 28 1.29 -23.18 -22.83
CA ARG A 28 2.73 -22.84 -22.72
C ARG A 28 3.53 -23.97 -22.07
N ALA A 29 4.77 -24.16 -22.53
CA ALA A 29 5.67 -25.17 -21.97
C ALA A 29 6.06 -24.82 -20.52
N PHE A 30 6.20 -25.84 -19.67
CA PHE A 30 6.67 -25.69 -18.29
C PHE A 30 7.67 -26.80 -17.94
N THR A 31 8.59 -26.52 -17.03
CA THR A 31 9.53 -27.53 -16.51
C THR A 31 8.90 -28.28 -15.32
N PRO A 32 9.31 -29.53 -15.03
CA PRO A 32 8.80 -30.26 -13.87
C PRO A 32 9.12 -29.54 -12.54
N GLU A 33 10.22 -28.81 -12.47
CA GLU A 33 10.59 -27.99 -11.30
C GLU A 33 9.63 -26.79 -11.11
N GLN A 34 9.27 -26.11 -12.19
CA GLN A 34 8.29 -25.01 -12.18
C GLN A 34 6.91 -25.49 -11.72
N LYS A 35 6.45 -26.65 -12.21
CA LYS A 35 5.20 -27.28 -11.76
C LYS A 35 5.25 -27.63 -10.28
N ALA A 36 6.35 -28.24 -9.81
CA ALA A 36 6.51 -28.58 -8.39
C ALA A 36 6.50 -27.35 -7.48
N ALA A 37 7.14 -26.25 -7.92
CA ALA A 37 7.15 -24.99 -7.18
C ALA A 37 5.75 -24.39 -7.05
N VAL A 38 4.96 -24.37 -8.13
CA VAL A 38 3.58 -23.86 -8.09
C VAL A 38 2.69 -24.71 -7.18
N ILE A 39 2.77 -26.03 -7.28
CA ILE A 39 2.00 -26.94 -6.41
C ILE A 39 2.37 -26.74 -4.94
N ARG A 40 3.66 -26.59 -4.63
CA ARG A 40 4.14 -26.34 -3.27
C ARG A 40 3.57 -25.04 -2.71
N VAL A 41 3.72 -23.94 -3.45
CA VAL A 41 3.26 -22.61 -3.02
C VAL A 41 1.74 -22.57 -2.83
N ARG A 42 0.98 -23.20 -3.72
CA ARG A 42 -0.50 -23.28 -3.61
C ARG A 42 -0.98 -24.16 -2.47
N LYS A 43 -0.15 -25.07 -1.95
CA LYS A 43 -0.47 -25.90 -0.78
C LYS A 43 -0.30 -25.14 0.54
N CYS A 44 0.55 -24.10 0.57
CA CYS A 44 0.75 -23.28 1.75
C CYS A 44 -0.47 -22.38 2.01
N SER A 45 -0.71 -22.05 3.29
CA SER A 45 -1.74 -21.06 3.62
C SER A 45 -1.32 -19.65 3.17
N ALA A 46 -2.27 -18.82 2.74
CA ALA A 46 -1.99 -17.48 2.22
C ALA A 46 -1.32 -16.55 3.25
N THR A 47 -1.39 -16.89 4.54
CA THR A 47 -0.81 -16.13 5.66
C THR A 47 0.52 -16.72 6.13
N ALA A 48 0.95 -17.88 5.64
CA ALA A 48 2.21 -18.52 6.02
C ALA A 48 3.38 -18.03 5.14
N PHE A 49 3.81 -16.78 5.34
CA PHE A 49 4.78 -16.13 4.46
C PHE A 49 6.17 -16.81 4.40
N TYR A 50 6.65 -17.34 5.53
CA TYR A 50 7.92 -18.09 5.55
C TYR A 50 7.82 -19.41 4.77
N ASP A 51 6.69 -20.11 4.88
CA ASP A 51 6.43 -21.39 4.22
C ASP A 51 6.30 -21.20 2.70
N ILE A 52 5.59 -20.14 2.29
CA ILE A 52 5.49 -19.71 0.87
C ILE A 52 6.89 -19.51 0.28
N LEU A 53 7.77 -18.80 0.98
CA LEU A 53 9.16 -18.59 0.53
C LEU A 53 10.07 -19.82 0.71
N GLY A 54 9.60 -20.88 1.40
CA GLY A 54 10.39 -22.10 1.66
C GLY A 54 11.48 -21.91 2.72
N LEU A 55 11.26 -21.00 3.67
CA LEU A 55 12.19 -20.62 4.74
C LEU A 55 11.79 -21.17 6.11
N GLU A 56 10.96 -22.22 6.14
CA GLU A 56 10.41 -22.86 7.35
C GLU A 56 11.51 -23.24 8.35
N ALA A 57 12.62 -23.82 7.86
CA ALA A 57 13.73 -24.28 8.67
C ALA A 57 14.55 -23.15 9.34
N VAL A 58 14.42 -21.91 8.83
CA VAL A 58 15.27 -20.77 9.23
C VAL A 58 14.43 -19.63 9.83
N LYS A 59 13.14 -19.86 10.14
CA LYS A 59 12.20 -18.84 10.62
C LYS A 59 12.76 -17.94 11.74
N SER A 60 13.50 -18.53 12.69
CA SER A 60 14.06 -17.81 13.85
C SER A 60 15.38 -17.09 13.59
N SER A 61 16.13 -17.43 12.52
CA SER A 61 17.44 -16.86 12.19
C SER A 61 17.50 -16.24 10.79
N CYS A 62 16.34 -16.01 10.17
CA CYS A 62 16.25 -15.64 8.77
C CYS A 62 16.75 -14.22 8.53
N THR A 63 17.78 -14.10 7.68
CA THR A 63 18.35 -12.80 7.28
C THR A 63 17.65 -12.23 6.04
N ASP A 64 17.64 -10.92 5.89
CA ASP A 64 17.02 -10.25 4.73
C ASP A 64 17.64 -10.69 3.39
N SER A 65 18.90 -11.11 3.43
CA SER A 65 19.61 -11.66 2.26
C SER A 65 19.05 -12.99 1.80
N GLU A 66 18.59 -13.84 2.72
CA GLU A 66 17.98 -15.14 2.44
C GLU A 66 16.57 -14.97 1.89
N ILE A 67 15.79 -14.04 2.47
CA ILE A 67 14.45 -13.68 2.01
C ILE A 67 14.50 -13.21 0.55
N LYS A 68 15.45 -12.31 0.22
CA LYS A 68 15.66 -11.82 -1.16
C LYS A 68 16.10 -12.92 -2.12
N LYS A 69 16.96 -13.85 -1.68
CA LYS A 69 17.39 -15.00 -2.50
C LYS A 69 16.25 -15.97 -2.77
N ALA A 70 15.47 -16.30 -1.76
CA ALA A 70 14.31 -17.18 -1.87
C ALA A 70 13.23 -16.59 -2.80
N TYR A 71 12.93 -15.30 -2.64
CA TYR A 71 12.03 -14.57 -3.53
C TYR A 71 12.52 -14.61 -4.97
N ARG A 72 13.78 -14.27 -5.25
CA ARG A 72 14.33 -14.29 -6.61
C ARG A 72 14.21 -15.65 -7.27
N LYS A 73 14.48 -16.74 -6.52
CA LYS A 73 14.37 -18.10 -7.04
C LYS A 73 12.92 -18.47 -7.35
N LEU A 74 12.00 -18.20 -6.43
CA LEU A 74 10.58 -18.57 -6.59
C LEU A 74 9.89 -17.73 -7.65
N SER A 75 10.15 -16.42 -7.72
CA SER A 75 9.57 -15.54 -8.73
C SER A 75 9.93 -15.96 -10.15
N LEU A 76 11.14 -16.48 -10.39
CA LEU A 76 11.54 -17.02 -11.70
C LEU A 76 10.84 -18.34 -12.04
N LEU A 77 10.52 -19.16 -11.03
CA LEU A 77 9.84 -20.44 -11.19
C LEU A 77 8.32 -20.29 -11.34
N THR A 78 7.72 -19.27 -10.72
CA THR A 78 6.28 -19.02 -10.75
C THR A 78 5.87 -17.89 -11.71
N HIS A 79 6.80 -17.28 -12.44
CA HIS A 79 6.48 -16.16 -13.34
C HIS A 79 5.47 -16.58 -14.44
N PRO A 80 4.36 -15.84 -14.64
CA PRO A 80 3.31 -16.21 -15.59
C PRO A 80 3.77 -16.23 -17.06
N ASP A 81 4.81 -15.45 -17.37
CA ASP A 81 5.43 -15.44 -18.71
C ASP A 81 6.31 -16.69 -18.97
N LYS A 82 6.93 -17.25 -17.93
CA LYS A 82 7.90 -18.36 -18.06
C LYS A 82 7.33 -19.73 -17.68
N ASN A 83 6.20 -19.74 -16.98
CA ASN A 83 5.57 -20.95 -16.48
C ASN A 83 4.11 -20.99 -16.94
N GLY A 84 3.82 -21.89 -17.89
CA GLY A 84 2.47 -22.13 -18.41
C GLY A 84 1.56 -22.97 -17.53
N TYR A 85 2.00 -23.37 -16.34
CA TYR A 85 1.22 -24.25 -15.48
C TYR A 85 0.03 -23.53 -14.83
N ASP A 86 -1.12 -24.21 -14.76
CA ASP A 86 -2.35 -23.67 -14.16
C ASP A 86 -2.13 -23.23 -12.70
N GLY A 87 -2.39 -21.95 -12.44
CA GLY A 87 -2.20 -21.34 -11.12
C GLY A 87 -0.80 -20.78 -10.85
N ALA A 88 0.07 -20.66 -11.87
CA ALA A 88 1.33 -19.91 -11.76
C ALA A 88 1.09 -18.46 -11.29
N ASP A 89 0.06 -17.80 -11.83
CA ASP A 89 -0.34 -16.43 -11.47
C ASP A 89 -0.70 -16.30 -9.98
N GLU A 90 -1.47 -17.26 -9.44
CA GLU A 90 -1.84 -17.29 -8.03
C GLU A 90 -0.62 -17.51 -7.14
N ALA A 91 0.25 -18.44 -7.52
CA ALA A 91 1.50 -18.72 -6.81
C ALA A 91 2.44 -17.51 -6.81
N PHE A 92 2.54 -16.81 -7.95
CA PHE A 92 3.33 -15.59 -8.06
C PHE A 92 2.80 -14.49 -7.13
N LYS A 93 1.47 -14.27 -7.11
CA LYS A 93 0.83 -13.31 -6.20
C LYS A 93 1.13 -13.64 -4.72
N MET A 94 1.07 -14.91 -4.34
CA MET A 94 1.41 -15.35 -2.97
C MET A 94 2.89 -15.10 -2.63
N VAL A 95 3.81 -15.38 -3.55
CA VAL A 95 5.25 -15.16 -3.38
C VAL A 95 5.57 -13.67 -3.27
N SER A 96 4.95 -12.81 -4.07
CA SER A 96 5.09 -11.35 -4.00
C SER A 96 4.58 -10.77 -2.67
N ARG A 97 3.42 -11.24 -2.20
CA ARG A 97 2.86 -10.80 -0.91
C ARG A 97 3.75 -11.22 0.27
N ALA A 98 4.23 -12.46 0.26
CA ALA A 98 5.15 -12.95 1.28
C ALA A 98 6.43 -12.11 1.34
N PHE A 99 6.98 -11.72 0.18
CA PHE A 99 8.13 -10.83 0.13
C PHE A 99 7.81 -9.42 0.65
N GLN A 100 6.68 -8.83 0.27
CA GLN A 100 6.28 -7.49 0.72
C GLN A 100 6.20 -7.40 2.25
N VAL A 101 5.66 -8.43 2.91
CA VAL A 101 5.56 -8.49 4.37
C VAL A 101 6.90 -8.77 5.03
N LEU A 102 7.68 -9.71 4.50
CA LEU A 102 8.93 -10.17 5.13
C LEU A 102 10.15 -9.30 4.80
N SER A 103 10.09 -8.48 3.74
CA SER A 103 11.20 -7.58 3.33
C SER A 103 11.27 -6.30 4.15
N ASP A 104 10.17 -5.89 4.77
CA ASP A 104 10.07 -4.70 5.61
C ASP A 104 10.17 -5.12 7.08
N ALA A 105 11.14 -4.54 7.79
CA ALA A 105 11.41 -4.88 9.19
C ALA A 105 10.20 -4.61 10.10
N ASP A 106 9.42 -3.56 9.83
CA ASP A 106 8.25 -3.21 10.64
C ASP A 106 7.09 -4.17 10.39
N LYS A 107 6.86 -4.55 9.13
CA LYS A 107 5.81 -5.52 8.76
C LYS A 107 6.16 -6.93 9.22
N LYS A 108 7.43 -7.33 9.08
CA LYS A 108 7.96 -8.60 9.61
C LYS A 108 7.79 -8.68 11.13
N SER A 109 8.17 -7.63 11.86
CA SER A 109 8.00 -7.56 13.32
C SER A 109 6.54 -7.68 13.75
N LYS A 110 5.61 -7.03 13.04
CA LYS A 110 4.17 -7.17 13.28
C LYS A 110 3.68 -8.58 12.99
N PHE A 111 4.09 -9.16 11.88
CA PHE A 111 3.74 -10.53 11.50
C PHE A 111 4.26 -11.54 12.54
N ASP A 112 5.51 -11.41 12.98
CA ASP A 112 6.12 -12.31 13.96
C ASP A 112 5.44 -12.21 15.34
N LYS A 113 4.91 -11.04 15.70
CA LYS A 113 4.20 -10.81 16.98
C LYS A 113 2.74 -11.24 16.97
N PHE A 114 2.03 -11.03 15.87
CA PHE A 114 0.57 -11.21 15.80
C PHE A 114 0.13 -12.40 14.92
N GLY A 115 1.03 -12.98 14.13
CA GLY A 115 0.78 -14.19 13.33
C GLY A 115 -0.20 -14.02 12.16
N GLY A 116 -0.64 -12.80 11.85
CA GLY A 116 -1.60 -12.48 10.78
C GLY A 116 -1.05 -11.47 9.78
N ASP A 117 -1.68 -11.39 8.60
CA ASP A 117 -1.25 -10.48 7.53
C ASP A 117 -1.35 -9.00 7.99
N PRO A 118 -0.22 -8.27 8.13
CA PRO A 118 -0.20 -6.91 8.66
C PRO A 118 -0.89 -5.89 7.75
N ASP A 119 -1.02 -6.18 6.45
CA ASP A 119 -1.68 -5.31 5.48
C ASP A 119 -3.15 -5.69 5.26
N SER A 120 -3.61 -6.80 5.86
CA SER A 120 -5.03 -7.12 5.91
C SER A 120 -5.72 -6.17 6.90
N ARG A 121 -6.07 -4.97 6.41
CA ARG A 121 -6.90 -3.95 7.08
C ARG A 121 -8.29 -4.43 7.52
N PHE A 122 -8.55 -5.73 7.41
CA PHE A 122 -9.80 -6.39 7.79
C PHE A 122 -9.66 -7.40 8.93
N SER A 123 -8.46 -7.60 9.51
CA SER A 123 -8.28 -8.61 10.56
C SER A 123 -8.78 -8.20 11.96
N ALA A 124 -9.51 -7.09 12.09
CA ALA A 124 -10.28 -6.80 13.30
C ALA A 124 -11.79 -7.09 13.15
N ALA A 125 -12.30 -7.44 11.96
CA ALA A 125 -13.74 -7.57 11.78
C ALA A 125 -14.19 -8.43 10.58
N SER A 126 -13.77 -9.69 10.42
CA SER A 126 -14.61 -10.74 9.80
C SER A 126 -13.85 -12.04 9.59
N SER A 127 -14.13 -13.03 10.42
CA SER A 127 -13.73 -14.42 10.19
C SER A 127 -14.80 -15.15 9.34
N SER A 128 -14.98 -14.79 8.05
CA SER A 128 -15.81 -15.61 7.13
C SER A 128 -15.84 -15.21 5.65
N SER A 129 -14.86 -14.50 5.08
CA SER A 129 -14.89 -14.20 3.63
C SER A 129 -13.58 -14.49 2.92
N SER A 130 -13.69 -15.25 1.84
CA SER A 130 -12.63 -15.77 0.99
C SER A 130 -11.53 -14.72 0.69
N PRO A 131 -10.23 -15.04 0.87
CA PRO A 131 -9.10 -14.12 0.70
C PRO A 131 -8.88 -13.62 -0.73
N PHE A 132 -9.72 -14.07 -1.67
CA PHE A 132 -9.69 -13.69 -3.09
C PHE A 132 -10.68 -12.57 -3.47
N SER A 133 -11.53 -12.12 -2.53
CA SER A 133 -12.59 -11.15 -2.81
C SER A 133 -12.10 -9.72 -3.09
N GLY A 134 -10.85 -9.38 -2.76
CA GLY A 134 -10.32 -8.01 -2.88
C GLY A 134 -9.89 -7.58 -4.28
N PHE A 135 -9.88 -8.48 -5.28
CA PHE A 135 -9.33 -8.17 -6.62
C PHE A 135 -10.40 -7.87 -7.69
N SER A 136 -11.69 -8.03 -7.41
CA SER A 136 -12.74 -8.02 -8.45
C SER A 136 -13.66 -6.80 -8.50
N GLN A 137 -13.45 -5.79 -7.65
CA GLN A 137 -14.38 -4.65 -7.59
C GLN A 137 -13.62 -3.33 -7.46
N GLY A 138 -13.31 -2.70 -8.60
CA GLY A 138 -12.59 -1.43 -8.63
C GLY A 138 -12.55 -0.74 -9.99
N ALA A 139 -13.60 -0.88 -10.81
CA ALA A 139 -13.69 -0.22 -12.11
C ALA A 139 -14.92 0.70 -12.20
N THR A 140 -15.09 1.64 -11.26
CA THR A 140 -15.92 2.84 -11.46
C THR A 140 -15.66 3.92 -10.39
N ALA A 141 -15.03 5.01 -10.83
CA ALA A 141 -15.25 6.40 -10.42
C ALA A 141 -14.85 6.91 -8.99
N ARG A 142 -13.86 7.84 -9.01
CA ARG A 142 -13.79 9.17 -8.33
C ARG A 142 -12.58 9.38 -7.38
N GLY A 143 -11.66 10.28 -7.79
CA GLY A 143 -10.93 11.20 -6.89
C GLY A 143 -9.45 10.86 -6.59
N PRO A 144 -8.51 11.83 -6.60
CA PRO A 144 -7.07 11.57 -6.67
C PRO A 144 -6.39 11.66 -5.28
N MET A 145 -6.40 10.59 -4.47
CA MET A 145 -5.58 10.48 -3.25
C MET A 145 -5.48 9.02 -2.79
N PHE A 146 -5.06 8.11 -3.67
CA PHE A 146 -4.57 6.80 -3.24
C PHE A 146 -3.23 6.56 -3.93
N GLU A 147 -2.22 6.44 -3.07
CA GLU A 147 -0.90 5.91 -3.35
C GLU A 147 -1.05 4.76 -4.35
N GLU A 148 -0.41 4.91 -5.50
CA GLU A 148 -0.36 3.90 -6.55
C GLU A 148 -0.09 2.54 -5.91
N GLU A 149 -1.04 1.61 -6.05
CA GLU A 149 -0.78 0.20 -5.88
C GLU A 149 0.27 -0.17 -6.92
N ILE A 150 1.55 -0.02 -6.54
CA ILE A 150 2.69 -0.45 -7.34
C ILE A 150 2.42 -1.91 -7.66
N SER A 151 2.13 -2.20 -8.93
CA SER A 151 1.91 -3.57 -9.39
C SER A 151 3.11 -4.43 -8.94
N PRO A 152 2.92 -5.67 -8.48
CA PRO A 152 4.03 -6.56 -8.14
C PRO A 152 5.09 -6.68 -9.25
N GLU A 153 4.68 -6.47 -10.50
CA GLU A 153 5.51 -6.41 -11.69
C GLU A 153 6.32 -5.10 -11.78
N GLU A 154 5.74 -3.99 -11.34
CA GLU A 154 6.37 -2.66 -11.26
C GLU A 154 7.35 -2.57 -10.10
N MET A 155 7.03 -3.17 -8.95
CA MET A 155 7.99 -3.35 -7.84
C MET A 155 9.16 -4.24 -8.25
N PHE A 156 8.91 -5.31 -9.01
CA PHE A 156 9.97 -6.16 -9.56
C PHE A 156 10.81 -5.42 -10.61
N ARG A 157 10.20 -4.57 -11.45
CA ARG A 157 10.94 -3.76 -12.43
C ARG A 157 11.76 -2.65 -11.77
N GLN A 158 11.20 -1.96 -10.78
CA GLN A 158 11.83 -0.90 -10.00
C GLN A 158 12.99 -1.44 -9.14
N PHE A 159 12.94 -2.71 -8.73
CA PHE A 159 13.97 -3.33 -7.89
C PHE A 159 14.94 -4.26 -8.65
N PHE A 160 14.51 -4.90 -9.75
CA PHE A 160 15.28 -5.91 -10.49
C PHE A 160 15.33 -5.72 -12.02
N GLY A 161 14.56 -4.79 -12.60
CA GLY A 161 14.29 -4.70 -14.04
C GLY A 161 15.00 -3.58 -14.82
N GLY A 162 16.08 -3.02 -14.29
CA GLY A 162 17.07 -2.28 -15.09
C GLY A 162 16.58 -0.96 -15.69
N GLY A 163 16.86 0.13 -14.97
CA GLY A 163 16.78 1.48 -15.53
C GLY A 163 17.15 2.53 -14.48
N MET A 164 18.42 2.93 -14.47
CA MET A 164 18.95 4.12 -13.77
C MET A 164 19.05 4.03 -12.23
N GLY A 165 20.27 4.18 -11.70
CA GLY A 165 20.47 4.68 -10.33
C GLY A 165 21.03 3.66 -9.34
N GLY A 166 22.36 3.60 -9.26
CA GLY A 166 23.06 2.94 -8.15
C GLY A 166 22.71 3.57 -6.81
N GLY A 167 22.30 2.73 -5.87
CA GLY A 167 22.33 3.00 -4.43
C GLY A 167 23.63 2.47 -3.79
N PRO A 168 24.03 3.00 -2.61
CA PRO A 168 25.44 3.30 -2.31
C PRO A 168 26.33 2.17 -1.74
N PHE A 169 25.93 0.90 -1.73
CA PHE A 169 26.75 -0.17 -1.13
C PHE A 169 26.59 -1.53 -1.84
N GLY A 170 27.29 -1.72 -2.96
CA GLY A 170 27.23 -2.98 -3.72
C GLY A 170 28.49 -3.33 -4.51
N GLY A 171 29.68 -2.98 -3.99
CA GLY A 171 30.96 -3.47 -4.53
C GLY A 171 31.28 -4.87 -4.03
N GLY A 172 31.33 -5.85 -4.93
CA GLY A 172 31.78 -7.22 -4.68
C GLY A 172 32.47 -7.81 -5.92
N PRO A 173 33.45 -8.72 -5.76
CA PRO A 173 34.68 -8.79 -6.58
C PRO A 173 34.56 -9.53 -7.93
N PHE A 174 33.36 -9.67 -8.49
CA PHE A 174 33.14 -10.35 -9.79
C PHE A 174 32.19 -9.59 -10.73
N GLY A 175 32.14 -8.25 -10.64
CA GLY A 175 31.33 -7.40 -11.51
C GLY A 175 32.16 -6.33 -12.20
N GLY A 176 32.85 -6.70 -13.28
CA GLY A 176 33.67 -5.78 -14.09
C GLY A 176 33.36 -5.91 -15.57
N ILE A 177 32.14 -5.55 -15.99
CA ILE A 177 31.80 -5.31 -17.40
C ILE A 177 31.03 -4.00 -17.47
N PHE A 178 31.81 -2.93 -17.60
CA PHE A 178 31.54 -1.64 -18.23
C PHE A 178 30.07 -1.24 -18.48
N ASP A 179 29.61 -0.33 -17.63
CA ASP A 179 28.69 0.73 -17.98
C ASP A 179 29.46 1.81 -18.76
N THR A 180 29.37 1.78 -20.09
CA THR A 180 29.63 2.95 -20.94
C THR A 180 28.62 2.92 -22.08
N GLY A 181 27.85 3.99 -22.23
CA GLY A 181 26.74 4.10 -23.17
C GLY A 181 27.06 3.68 -24.62
N SER A 182 25.99 3.31 -25.31
CA SER A 182 25.84 3.10 -26.75
C SER A 182 27.13 3.17 -27.60
N GLY A 183 27.70 2.01 -27.93
CA GLY A 183 28.43 1.84 -29.20
C GLY A 183 29.86 1.27 -29.18
N PHE A 184 30.47 0.97 -28.03
CA PHE A 184 31.83 0.42 -27.98
C PHE A 184 31.92 -0.82 -27.07
N VAL A 185 32.54 -1.90 -27.58
CA VAL A 185 32.89 -3.09 -26.79
C VAL A 185 34.41 -3.23 -26.80
N PHE A 186 35.04 -3.19 -25.63
CA PHE A 186 36.45 -3.55 -25.46
C PHE A 186 36.52 -4.97 -24.93
N ASN A 187 37.09 -5.89 -25.71
CA ASN A 187 37.42 -7.21 -25.22
C ASN A 187 38.88 -7.21 -24.75
N MET A 188 39.09 -7.18 -23.44
CA MET A 188 40.41 -7.32 -22.81
C MET A 188 40.58 -8.76 -22.36
N GLY A 189 41.07 -9.60 -23.29
CA GLY A 189 41.41 -10.99 -23.04
C GLY A 189 42.59 -11.41 -23.93
N GLY A 190 43.81 -11.16 -23.46
CA GLY A 190 45.06 -11.53 -24.12
C GLY A 190 45.93 -10.33 -24.56
N PRO A 191 47.24 -10.53 -24.80
CA PRO A 191 48.18 -9.44 -25.04
C PRO A 191 47.97 -8.84 -26.45
N GLY A 192 47.15 -7.79 -26.52
CA GLY A 192 46.94 -6.97 -27.72
C GLY A 192 45.48 -6.57 -27.91
N VAL A 193 45.19 -5.27 -27.91
CA VAL A 193 43.83 -4.73 -28.11
C VAL A 193 43.54 -4.63 -29.61
N ARG A 194 42.48 -5.32 -30.09
CA ARG A 194 41.91 -5.13 -31.43
C ARG A 194 40.51 -4.53 -31.32
N VAL A 195 40.22 -3.52 -32.13
CA VAL A 195 38.90 -2.86 -32.21
C VAL A 195 38.25 -3.22 -33.55
N HIS A 196 37.03 -3.78 -33.53
CA HIS A 196 36.21 -3.96 -34.72
C HIS A 196 34.97 -3.07 -34.64
N GLN A 197 34.78 -2.24 -35.67
CA GLN A 197 33.59 -1.42 -35.87
C GLN A 197 32.72 -2.09 -36.95
N PHE A 198 31.52 -2.56 -36.58
CA PHE A 198 30.56 -3.09 -37.55
C PHE A 198 29.45 -2.07 -37.84
N GLY A 199 29.35 -1.68 -39.12
CA GLY A 199 28.09 -1.34 -39.80
C GLY A 199 27.38 -0.05 -39.39
N GLY A 200 27.68 1.06 -40.08
CA GLY A 200 26.85 2.27 -40.06
C GLY A 200 27.38 3.35 -41.01
N ASN A 201 26.49 3.94 -41.83
CA ASN A 201 26.81 4.81 -42.96
C ASN A 201 27.75 5.99 -42.62
N ARG A 202 28.73 6.21 -43.50
CA ARG A 202 29.74 7.28 -43.46
C ARG A 202 29.13 8.69 -43.47
N PRO A 203 29.49 9.59 -42.52
CA PRO A 203 29.40 11.01 -42.73
C PRO A 203 30.75 11.61 -43.18
N ARG A 204 30.68 12.54 -44.14
CA ARG A 204 31.81 13.29 -44.70
C ARG A 204 32.45 14.18 -43.63
N ARG A 205 33.80 14.18 -43.58
CA ARG A 205 34.62 15.01 -42.68
C ARG A 205 34.63 16.47 -43.17
N ARG A 206 34.12 17.41 -42.37
CA ARG A 206 34.34 18.86 -42.53
C ARG A 206 35.56 19.23 -41.67
N PRO A 207 36.56 19.99 -42.17
CA PRO A 207 37.71 20.37 -41.36
C PRO A 207 37.28 21.40 -40.31
N HIS A 208 37.61 21.15 -39.05
CA HIS A 208 37.35 22.05 -37.93
C HIS A 208 38.64 22.83 -37.62
N ASN A 209 38.57 24.15 -37.76
CA ASN A 209 39.63 25.06 -37.32
C ASN A 209 39.66 25.08 -35.79
N HIS A 210 40.81 24.83 -35.18
CA HIS A 210 41.03 25.06 -33.76
C HIS A 210 41.16 26.58 -33.50
N ALA A 211 40.25 27.13 -32.71
CA ALA A 211 40.47 28.36 -31.96
C ALA A 211 40.78 27.98 -30.49
N PRO A 212 41.70 28.67 -29.80
CA PRO A 212 42.09 28.33 -28.43
C PRO A 212 41.00 28.73 -27.43
N ASP A 213 40.69 27.81 -26.50
CA ASP A 213 39.69 27.96 -25.45
C ASP A 213 40.07 29.07 -24.45
N THR A 214 39.10 29.94 -24.16
CA THR A 214 39.17 30.88 -23.02
C THR A 214 38.68 30.16 -21.76
N PRO A 215 39.28 30.41 -20.58
CA PRO A 215 38.85 29.73 -19.36
C PRO A 215 37.41 30.12 -18.98
N PRO A 216 36.56 29.17 -18.56
CA PRO A 216 35.17 29.47 -18.20
C PRO A 216 35.14 30.43 -17.02
N SER A 217 34.23 31.42 -17.09
CA SER A 217 34.03 32.39 -16.02
C SER A 217 33.58 31.70 -14.73
N ALA A 218 34.00 32.24 -13.58
CA ALA A 218 33.63 31.71 -12.25
C ALA A 218 32.11 31.63 -12.03
N TYR A 219 31.33 32.40 -12.80
CA TYR A 219 29.87 32.32 -12.78
C TYR A 219 29.35 31.02 -13.43
N ALA A 220 29.98 30.55 -14.51
CA ALA A 220 29.60 29.31 -15.19
C ALA A 220 29.88 28.07 -14.33
N THR A 221 30.96 28.09 -13.54
CA THR A 221 31.26 27.02 -12.57
C THR A 221 30.31 27.06 -11.37
N LEU A 222 29.85 28.23 -10.93
CA LEU A 222 28.86 28.35 -9.87
C LEU A 222 27.48 27.85 -10.32
N GLN A 223 27.12 28.12 -11.58
CA GLN A 223 25.86 27.64 -12.18
C GLN A 223 25.86 26.12 -12.41
N SER A 224 27.00 25.50 -12.72
CA SER A 224 27.09 24.04 -12.84
C SER A 224 27.02 23.32 -11.49
N LEU A 225 27.35 24.00 -10.38
CA LEU A 225 27.26 23.46 -9.03
C LEU A 225 25.88 23.66 -8.38
N LEU A 226 25.04 24.54 -8.92
CA LEU A 226 23.67 24.81 -8.42
C LEU A 226 22.80 23.55 -8.24
N PRO A 227 22.73 22.58 -9.18
CA PRO A 227 21.94 21.36 -8.98
C PRO A 227 22.51 20.47 -7.85
N ILE A 228 23.84 20.44 -7.67
CA ILE A 228 24.49 19.68 -6.58
C ILE A 228 24.22 20.36 -5.23
N ILE A 229 24.31 21.70 -5.19
CA ILE A 229 24.00 22.51 -4.02
C ILE A 229 22.54 22.30 -3.59
N LEU A 230 21.60 22.26 -4.54
CA LEU A 230 20.19 21.98 -4.22
C LEU A 230 20.00 20.58 -3.64
N ILE A 231 20.68 19.55 -4.14
CA ILE A 231 20.58 18.18 -3.61
C ILE A 231 21.10 18.08 -2.18
N PHE A 232 22.13 18.84 -1.79
CA PHE A 232 22.68 18.81 -0.43
C PHE A 232 21.95 19.75 0.54
N ILE A 233 21.51 20.92 0.06
CA ILE A 233 20.89 21.94 0.91
C ILE A 233 19.39 21.65 1.11
N PHE A 234 18.69 21.16 0.09
CA PHE A 234 17.23 20.94 0.17
C PHE A 234 16.82 19.90 1.23
N PRO A 235 17.51 18.76 1.43
CA PRO A 235 17.21 17.83 2.51
C PRO A 235 17.51 18.40 3.90
N LEU A 236 18.57 19.22 4.03
CA LEU A 236 18.91 19.88 5.29
C LEU A 236 17.87 20.94 5.67
N ILE A 237 17.42 21.73 4.70
CA ILE A 237 16.34 22.70 4.86
C ILE A 237 15.02 21.97 5.18
N SER A 238 14.73 20.86 4.49
CA SER A 238 13.53 20.05 4.74
C SER A 238 13.54 19.40 6.13
N SER A 239 14.68 18.92 6.62
CA SER A 239 14.85 18.40 7.99
C SER A 239 14.67 19.49 9.06
N PHE A 240 15.16 20.70 8.78
CA PHE A 240 14.97 21.85 9.66
C PHE A 240 13.51 22.30 9.71
N PHE A 241 12.84 22.41 8.55
CA PHE A 241 11.43 22.79 8.48
C PHE A 241 10.49 21.68 8.98
N SER A 242 10.80 20.40 8.74
CA SER A 242 10.02 19.30 9.32
C SER A 242 10.12 19.28 10.84
N ASN A 243 11.29 19.54 11.46
CA ASN A 243 11.37 19.66 12.92
C ASN A 243 10.66 20.91 13.48
N ILE A 244 10.68 22.03 12.74
CA ILE A 244 9.97 23.26 13.15
C ILE A 244 8.45 23.09 13.07
N PHE A 245 7.93 22.49 11.99
CA PHE A 245 6.48 22.37 11.77
C PHE A 245 5.86 21.08 12.33
N SER A 246 6.66 20.03 12.63
CA SER A 246 6.19 18.81 13.32
C SER A 246 6.04 18.98 14.84
N SER A 247 6.39 20.15 15.39
CA SER A 247 6.05 20.51 16.77
C SER A 247 4.54 20.76 16.98
N SER A 248 3.72 20.64 15.93
CA SER A 248 2.26 20.64 16.02
C SER A 248 1.68 19.28 16.43
N THR A 249 2.33 18.56 17.34
CA THR A 249 1.64 17.57 18.18
C THR A 249 0.61 18.32 19.01
N SER A 250 -0.66 18.31 18.56
CA SER A 250 -1.90 18.66 19.27
C SER A 250 -1.65 19.12 20.72
N SER A 251 -1.20 20.36 20.90
CA SER A 251 -0.70 20.84 22.19
C SER A 251 -1.90 21.26 23.03
N GLY A 252 -2.55 20.28 23.65
CA GLY A 252 -3.52 20.58 24.70
C GLY A 252 -3.91 19.34 25.47
N PRO A 253 -4.67 19.56 26.56
CA PRO A 253 -4.87 18.58 27.59
C PRO A 253 -5.64 17.37 27.07
N SER A 254 -5.37 16.24 27.68
CA SER A 254 -6.15 15.03 27.43
C SER A 254 -7.56 15.21 28.00
N VAL A 255 -8.58 14.91 27.19
CA VAL A 255 -10.01 15.04 27.55
C VAL A 255 -10.70 13.68 27.46
N ARG A 256 -11.65 13.43 28.38
CA ARG A 256 -12.48 12.22 28.43
C ARG A 256 -13.96 12.56 28.64
N PHE A 257 -14.84 11.68 28.14
CA PHE A 257 -16.30 11.81 28.22
C PHE A 257 -16.98 10.73 29.08
N ASP A 258 -16.35 9.59 29.34
CA ASP A 258 -16.99 8.45 30.07
C ASP A 258 -16.90 8.56 31.61
N GLY A 259 -16.81 9.77 32.16
CA GLY A 259 -16.75 10.00 33.61
C GLY A 259 -15.32 10.11 34.19
N PRO A 260 -15.23 10.43 35.50
CA PRO A 260 -13.97 10.76 36.16
C PRO A 260 -13.10 9.51 36.32
N ARG A 261 -11.85 9.58 35.86
CA ARG A 261 -10.82 8.55 36.09
C ARG A 261 -9.46 9.22 36.26
N PRO A 262 -8.68 8.88 37.29
CA PRO A 262 -7.32 9.42 37.43
C PRO A 262 -6.50 9.21 36.14
N PRO A 263 -5.81 10.23 35.61
CA PRO A 263 -5.57 11.57 36.18
C PRO A 263 -6.65 12.63 35.89
N GLN A 264 -7.67 12.32 35.08
CA GLN A 264 -8.73 13.24 34.67
C GLN A 264 -9.90 13.23 35.66
N THR A 265 -9.82 14.08 36.68
CA THR A 265 -10.83 14.17 37.76
C THR A 265 -11.62 15.48 37.74
N TYR A 266 -11.13 16.52 37.06
CA TYR A 266 -11.80 17.82 37.02
C TYR A 266 -12.94 17.80 35.99
N HIS A 267 -14.18 17.91 36.47
CA HIS A 267 -15.38 17.96 35.64
C HIS A 267 -15.65 19.40 35.18
N ARG A 268 -16.01 19.53 33.90
CA ARG A 268 -16.50 20.77 33.32
C ARG A 268 -17.54 20.46 32.24
N THR A 269 -18.41 21.43 31.98
CA THR A 269 -19.38 21.39 30.90
C THR A 269 -19.01 22.44 29.85
N SER A 270 -19.00 22.06 28.57
CA SER A 270 -18.71 23.00 27.49
C SER A 270 -19.83 24.03 27.31
N GLU A 271 -19.48 25.24 26.87
CA GLU A 271 -20.46 26.30 26.65
C GLU A 271 -21.32 26.08 25.39
N GLY A 272 -20.77 25.43 24.36
CA GLY A 272 -21.44 25.25 23.07
C GLY A 272 -22.49 24.15 23.11
N LEU A 273 -22.05 22.89 23.14
CA LEU A 273 -22.94 21.72 23.09
C LEU A 273 -23.41 21.22 24.46
N LYS A 274 -23.02 21.91 25.54
CA LYS A 274 -23.28 21.49 26.93
C LYS A 274 -22.80 20.06 27.20
N THR A 275 -21.63 19.73 26.64
CA THR A 275 -21.02 18.40 26.76
C THR A 275 -20.28 18.31 28.07
N ASN A 276 -20.55 17.26 28.85
CA ASN A 276 -19.80 16.98 30.07
C ASN A 276 -18.47 16.31 29.74
N TYR A 277 -17.38 16.84 30.27
CA TYR A 277 -16.05 16.30 30.03
C TYR A 277 -15.16 16.40 31.27
N TRP A 278 -14.12 15.57 31.28
CA TRP A 278 -13.13 15.49 32.36
C TRP A 278 -11.73 15.77 31.83
N VAL A 279 -11.00 16.60 32.55
CA VAL A 279 -9.61 16.96 32.27
C VAL A 279 -8.73 16.75 33.49
N ASN A 280 -7.43 16.65 33.25
CA ASN A 280 -6.45 16.56 34.32
C ASN A 280 -6.29 17.93 34.98
N PRO A 281 -6.56 18.08 36.30
CA PRO A 281 -6.44 19.34 36.99
C PRO A 281 -5.02 19.93 36.92
N THR A 282 -3.97 19.12 36.78
CA THR A 282 -2.59 19.63 36.70
C THR A 282 -2.28 20.34 35.39
N GLU A 283 -2.92 19.93 34.29
CA GLU A 283 -2.69 20.49 32.95
C GLU A 283 -3.42 21.82 32.74
N VAL A 284 -4.46 22.08 33.53
CA VAL A 284 -5.36 23.24 33.37
C VAL A 284 -5.26 24.27 34.50
N LYS A 285 -4.30 24.13 35.43
CA LYS A 285 -4.14 25.06 36.57
C LYS A 285 -3.91 26.50 36.12
N GLU A 286 -3.21 26.69 35.01
CA GLU A 286 -2.79 28.00 34.50
C GLU A 286 -3.68 28.51 33.36
N TYR A 287 -4.81 27.84 33.07
CA TYR A 287 -5.64 28.19 31.92
C TYR A 287 -6.42 29.49 32.15
N GLY A 288 -6.21 30.46 31.25
CA GLY A 288 -6.98 31.68 31.14
C GLY A 288 -8.29 31.50 30.35
N ALA A 289 -9.16 32.52 30.39
CA ALA A 289 -10.48 32.47 29.74
C ALA A 289 -10.42 32.10 28.25
N ARG A 290 -9.42 32.62 27.51
CA ARG A 290 -9.26 32.34 26.07
C ARG A 290 -8.88 30.88 25.79
N GLU A 291 -8.10 30.27 26.67
CA GLU A 291 -7.67 28.87 26.55
C GLU A 291 -8.83 27.94 26.85
N TRP A 292 -9.64 28.27 27.85
CA TRP A 292 -10.90 27.58 28.13
C TRP A 292 -11.87 27.62 26.95
N THR A 293 -12.11 28.78 26.34
CA THR A 293 -12.98 28.87 25.15
C THR A 293 -12.43 28.04 23.97
N ARG A 294 -11.11 28.01 23.78
CA ARG A 294 -10.47 27.17 22.75
C ARG A 294 -10.60 25.68 23.06
N LEU A 295 -10.45 25.30 24.33
CA LEU A 295 -10.63 23.94 24.79
C LEU A 295 -12.08 23.50 24.61
N ASP A 296 -13.06 24.29 25.04
CA ASP A 296 -14.49 23.99 24.90
C ASP A 296 -14.87 23.75 23.43
N LYS A 297 -14.42 24.61 22.51
CA LYS A 297 -14.61 24.41 21.06
C LYS A 297 -13.98 23.10 20.55
N ARG A 298 -12.78 22.76 21.03
CA ARG A 298 -12.09 21.52 20.66
C ARG A 298 -12.84 20.30 21.20
N VAL A 299 -13.33 20.38 22.43
CA VAL A 299 -14.11 19.33 23.08
C VAL A 299 -15.40 19.09 22.32
N ASP A 300 -16.12 20.15 21.97
CA ASP A 300 -17.39 20.06 21.22
C ASP A 300 -17.17 19.41 19.84
N ASN A 301 -16.15 19.85 19.10
CA ASN A 301 -15.80 19.23 17.82
C ASN A 301 -15.45 17.75 17.97
N ARG A 302 -14.62 17.41 18.97
CA ARG A 302 -14.23 16.02 19.23
C ARG A 302 -15.42 15.16 19.63
N TYR A 303 -16.32 15.69 20.44
CA TYR A 303 -17.54 15.00 20.85
C TYR A 303 -18.44 14.72 19.65
N LEU A 304 -18.65 15.70 18.76
CA LEU A 304 -19.41 15.51 17.52
C LEU A 304 -18.80 14.43 16.63
N THR A 305 -17.48 14.45 16.43
CA THR A 305 -16.79 13.44 15.61
C THR A 305 -16.94 12.04 16.20
N ASN A 306 -16.78 11.90 17.52
CA ASN A 306 -17.01 10.61 18.18
C ASN A 306 -18.46 10.13 18.01
N LEU A 307 -19.43 11.03 18.21
CA LEU A 307 -20.85 10.71 18.11
C LEU A 307 -21.24 10.28 16.68
N GLN A 308 -20.61 10.87 15.66
CA GLN A 308 -20.76 10.46 14.25
C GLN A 308 -20.26 9.05 14.02
N TYR A 309 -19.04 8.75 14.50
CA TYR A 309 -18.46 7.43 14.38
C TYR A 309 -19.31 6.36 15.11
N ASP A 310 -19.77 6.67 16.32
CA ASP A 310 -20.61 5.77 17.10
C ASP A 310 -21.97 5.54 16.44
N CYS A 311 -22.57 6.59 15.84
CA CYS A 311 -23.80 6.45 15.07
C CYS A 311 -23.62 5.62 13.79
N GLU A 312 -22.51 5.79 13.06
CA GLU A 312 -22.18 4.97 11.89
C GLU A 312 -22.06 3.49 12.30
N ALA A 313 -21.34 3.21 13.39
CA ALA A 313 -21.20 1.87 13.94
C ALA A 313 -22.54 1.26 14.41
N GLU A 314 -23.44 2.08 15.01
CA GLU A 314 -24.80 1.66 15.38
C GLU A 314 -25.64 1.31 14.13
N SER A 315 -25.56 2.16 13.10
CA SER A 315 -26.28 1.96 11.84
C SER A 315 -25.79 0.70 11.11
N ASP A 316 -24.48 0.51 11.01
CA ASP A 316 -23.88 -0.69 10.40
C ASP A 316 -24.27 -1.96 11.14
N ARG A 317 -24.28 -1.91 12.48
CA ARG A 317 -24.73 -3.03 13.30
C ARG A 317 -26.19 -3.38 12.99
N ARG A 318 -27.05 -2.39 12.87
CA ARG A 318 -28.44 -2.58 12.48
C ARG A 318 -28.57 -3.20 11.09
N VAL A 319 -27.83 -2.70 10.10
CA VAL A 319 -27.85 -3.23 8.73
C VAL A 319 -27.38 -4.68 8.70
N ARG A 320 -26.32 -5.01 9.44
CA ARG A 320 -25.82 -6.38 9.57
C ARG A 320 -26.88 -7.32 10.15
N LEU A 321 -27.54 -6.92 11.24
CA LEU A 321 -28.63 -7.71 11.83
C LEU A 321 -29.80 -7.90 10.85
N GLN A 322 -30.11 -6.89 10.03
CA GLN A 322 -31.12 -7.02 8.97
C GLN A 322 -30.69 -8.02 7.90
N GLN A 323 -29.44 -7.99 7.44
CA GLN A 323 -28.91 -8.95 6.46
C GLN A 323 -28.90 -10.38 7.00
N GLU A 324 -28.47 -10.56 8.25
CA GLU A 324 -28.52 -11.86 8.95
C GLU A 324 -29.96 -12.38 9.10
N ALA A 325 -30.93 -11.48 9.31
CA ALA A 325 -32.34 -11.83 9.36
C ALA A 325 -32.93 -12.17 7.98
N MET A 326 -32.45 -11.54 6.90
CA MET A 326 -32.94 -11.81 5.55
C MET A 326 -32.51 -13.19 5.03
N GLY A 327 -31.35 -13.70 5.47
CA GLY A 327 -30.85 -15.03 5.12
C GLY A 327 -30.68 -15.26 3.61
N PHE A 328 -30.17 -16.44 3.21
CA PHE A 328 -30.05 -16.79 1.80
C PHE A 328 -31.30 -17.52 1.27
N PHE A 329 -31.97 -18.30 2.13
CA PHE A 329 -33.09 -19.16 1.73
C PHE A 329 -34.46 -18.71 2.27
N PHE A 330 -34.50 -17.99 3.39
CA PHE A 330 -35.73 -17.54 4.04
C PHE A 330 -35.47 -16.32 4.92
N THR A 331 -36.45 -15.41 4.96
CA THR A 331 -36.42 -14.20 5.78
C THR A 331 -37.07 -14.45 7.14
N ASP A 332 -36.32 -14.29 8.22
CA ASP A 332 -36.83 -14.35 9.58
C ASP A 332 -37.45 -13.01 9.97
N THR A 333 -38.78 -12.91 9.85
CA THR A 333 -39.55 -11.70 10.14
C THR A 333 -39.34 -11.18 11.56
N LYS A 334 -39.19 -12.07 12.55
CA LYS A 334 -39.01 -11.66 13.95
C LYS A 334 -37.65 -11.02 14.17
N LYS A 335 -36.58 -11.63 13.66
CA LYS A 335 -35.23 -11.06 13.74
C LYS A 335 -35.12 -9.75 12.96
N LEU A 336 -35.84 -9.65 11.85
CA LEU A 336 -35.83 -8.46 11.02
C LEU A 336 -36.53 -7.28 11.72
N ASP A 337 -37.63 -7.55 12.43
CA ASP A 337 -38.31 -6.52 13.24
C ASP A 337 -37.50 -6.14 14.49
N GLU A 338 -36.80 -7.10 15.13
CA GLU A 338 -35.85 -6.81 16.20
C GLU A 338 -34.70 -5.92 15.72
N ALA A 339 -34.12 -6.23 14.56
CA ALA A 339 -33.09 -5.41 13.94
C ALA A 339 -33.59 -4.00 13.64
N ARG A 340 -34.81 -3.84 13.09
CA ARG A 340 -35.40 -2.52 12.81
C ARG A 340 -35.60 -1.66 14.07
N ASN A 341 -35.97 -2.30 15.18
CA ASN A 341 -36.25 -1.64 16.45
C ASN A 341 -35.02 -1.53 17.36
N MET A 342 -33.82 -1.84 16.86
CA MET A 342 -32.58 -1.71 17.61
C MET A 342 -32.37 -0.26 18.08
N PRO A 343 -32.08 -0.02 19.38
CA PRO A 343 -31.84 1.33 19.88
C PRO A 343 -30.54 1.90 19.32
N MET A 344 -30.60 3.15 18.84
CA MET A 344 -29.45 3.90 18.31
C MET A 344 -29.29 5.22 19.08
N PRO A 345 -28.76 5.17 20.32
CA PRO A 345 -28.65 6.36 21.18
C PRO A 345 -27.75 7.42 20.56
N SER A 346 -26.63 7.05 19.93
CA SER A 346 -25.68 8.02 19.35
C SER A 346 -26.29 8.75 18.16
N CYS A 347 -27.02 8.03 17.30
CA CYS A 347 -27.74 8.63 16.18
C CYS A 347 -28.89 9.54 16.64
N SER A 348 -29.64 9.12 17.66
CA SER A 348 -30.72 9.95 18.23
C SER A 348 -30.17 11.26 18.80
N ARG A 349 -29.02 11.20 19.48
CA ARG A 349 -28.34 12.36 20.03
C ARG A 349 -27.83 13.30 18.94
N LEU A 350 -27.27 12.79 17.84
CA LEU A 350 -26.89 13.63 16.69
C LEU A 350 -28.09 14.36 16.09
N HIS A 351 -29.23 13.67 16.00
CA HIS A 351 -30.47 14.26 15.50
C HIS A 351 -30.99 15.37 16.41
N GLU A 352 -30.94 15.19 17.74
CA GLU A 352 -31.25 16.24 18.72
C GLU A 352 -30.37 17.49 18.56
N LEU A 353 -29.09 17.29 18.21
CA LEU A 353 -28.14 18.38 17.96
C LEU A 353 -28.33 19.03 16.58
N GLY A 354 -29.31 18.60 15.79
CA GLY A 354 -29.63 19.17 14.47
C GLY A 354 -28.61 18.83 13.38
N TYR A 355 -27.71 17.86 13.64
CA TYR A 355 -26.65 17.50 12.70
C TYR A 355 -27.18 16.49 11.67
N ARG A 356 -27.57 16.99 10.49
CA ARG A 356 -27.94 16.17 9.32
C ARG A 356 -26.71 15.91 8.44
N GLY A 357 -25.69 15.27 8.99
CA GLY A 357 -24.54 14.79 8.22
C GLY A 357 -24.90 13.53 7.42
N PRO A 358 -24.13 13.20 6.36
CA PRO A 358 -24.38 12.00 5.58
C PRO A 358 -24.04 10.76 6.42
N VAL A 359 -25.08 10.03 6.85
CA VAL A 359 -24.96 8.61 7.16
C VAL A 359 -24.78 7.95 5.78
N ARG A 360 -23.54 7.62 5.42
CA ARG A 360 -23.23 7.05 4.10
C ARG A 360 -23.81 5.65 3.95
#